data_AF-A0A1I5FWX7-F1
#
_entry.id   AF-A0A1I5FWX7-F1
#
_cell.length_a   1.000
_cell.length_b   1.000
_cell.length_c   1.000
_cell.angle_alpha   90.00
_cell.angle_beta   90.00
_cell.angle_gamma   90.00
#
_symmetry.space_group_name_H-M   'P 1'
#
loop_
_entity.id
_entity.type
_entity.pdbx_description
1 polymer ?
#
loop_
_entity_poly.entity_id
_entity_poly.type
_entity_poly.pdbx_seq_one_letter_code
_entity_poly.pdbx_strand_id
1 'polypeptide(L)'
;MAKAQVSVGINIQNSRNFITVGTDTDKELFGEARLGLGRRTGLELMGGYNFVRKSDVNVYVGAALGLFDHYHPRRDRYYDDTYLAIPFGVFLKPFNDKKFGFVIEAAPVFYGEYGSYLRGGVGFKYTIR
;
A
#
# COMPACT_ATOMS: atom_id res chain seq x y z
N MET A 1 -29.60 -0.88 1.19
CA MET A 1 -28.45 -1.06 2.12
C MET A 1 -27.17 -0.83 1.32
N ALA A 2 -26.28 0.06 1.77
CA ALA A 2 -24.97 0.25 1.14
C ALA A 2 -24.05 -0.92 1.56
N LYS A 3 -23.71 -1.79 0.62
CA LYS A 3 -22.81 -2.93 0.86
C LYS A 3 -21.39 -2.38 0.93
N ALA A 4 -20.69 -2.61 2.04
CA ALA A 4 -19.30 -2.20 2.17
C ALA A 4 -18.48 -2.87 1.06
N GLN A 5 -17.83 -2.06 0.23
CA GLN A 5 -16.98 -2.56 -0.83
C GLN A 5 -15.54 -2.63 -0.32
N VAL A 6 -14.97 -3.82 -0.39
CA VAL A 6 -13.65 -4.13 0.16
C VAL A 6 -12.73 -4.46 -1.01
N SER A 7 -11.55 -3.85 -1.05
CA SER A 7 -10.49 -4.21 -1.97
C SER A 7 -9.46 -5.07 -1.26
N VAL A 8 -9.02 -6.15 -1.90
CA VAL A 8 -7.93 -7.00 -1.41
C VAL A 8 -6.87 -7.12 -2.49
N GLY A 9 -5.61 -7.28 -2.12
CA GLY A 9 -4.54 -7.35 -3.11
C GLY A 9 -3.21 -7.82 -2.59
N ILE A 10 -2.24 -7.86 -3.50
CA ILE A 10 -0.84 -8.09 -3.19
C ILE A 10 0.00 -7.05 -3.94
N ASN A 11 0.89 -6.38 -3.22
CA ASN A 11 1.92 -5.52 -3.79
C ASN A 11 3.28 -6.23 -3.66
N ILE A 12 3.94 -6.45 -4.79
CA ILE A 12 5.29 -7.03 -4.88
C ILE A 12 6.26 -5.86 -5.08
N GLN A 13 7.12 -5.60 -4.09
CA GLN A 13 7.98 -4.42 -4.10
C GLN A 13 9.43 -4.81 -3.78
N ASN A 14 10.37 -4.00 -4.24
CA ASN A 14 11.82 -4.23 -4.09
C ASN A 14 12.29 -4.38 -2.64
N SER A 15 11.62 -3.75 -1.66
CA SER A 15 11.99 -3.83 -0.24
C SER A 15 11.12 -4.79 0.57
N ARG A 16 9.84 -4.93 0.24
CA ARG A 16 8.89 -5.77 0.96
C ARG A 16 7.64 -6.02 0.13
N ASN A 17 7.12 -7.25 0.16
CA ASN A 17 5.82 -7.57 -0.42
C ASN A 17 4.72 -7.35 0.61
N PHE A 18 3.54 -6.92 0.20
CA PHE A 18 2.41 -6.68 1.10
C PHE A 18 1.16 -7.41 0.63
N ILE A 19 0.45 -8.04 1.55
CA ILE A 19 -0.98 -8.34 1.37
C ILE A 19 -1.74 -7.09 1.78
N THR A 20 -2.75 -6.71 1.00
CA THR A 20 -3.50 -5.48 1.24
C THR A 20 -4.98 -5.76 1.40
N VAL A 21 -5.62 -5.02 2.31
CA VAL A 21 -7.08 -5.00 2.52
C VAL A 21 -7.50 -3.56 2.74
N GLY A 22 -8.49 -3.09 2.02
CA GLY A 22 -8.87 -1.69 2.05
C GLY A 22 -10.29 -1.42 1.59
N THR A 23 -10.64 -0.15 1.55
CA THR A 23 -11.90 0.31 0.96
C THR A 23 -11.83 0.22 -0.57
N ASP A 24 -12.96 0.46 -1.23
CA ASP A 24 -13.03 0.60 -2.67
C ASP A 24 -12.01 1.61 -3.24
N THR A 25 -11.12 1.12 -4.11
CA THR A 25 -10.06 1.90 -4.78
C THR A 25 -10.58 2.77 -5.92
N ASP A 26 -11.87 2.67 -6.28
CA ASP A 26 -12.55 3.57 -7.23
C ASP A 26 -13.19 4.79 -6.55
N LYS A 27 -13.09 4.90 -5.23
CA LYS A 27 -13.48 6.14 -4.54
C LYS A 27 -12.40 7.21 -4.71
N GLU A 28 -12.79 8.47 -4.61
CA GLU A 28 -11.85 9.59 -4.64
C GLU A 28 -10.79 9.44 -3.53
N LEU A 29 -11.25 9.11 -2.32
CA LEU A 29 -10.40 8.73 -1.20
C LEU A 29 -10.56 7.24 -0.90
N PHE A 30 -9.45 6.55 -0.67
CA PHE A 30 -9.42 5.15 -0.26
C PHE A 30 -8.41 4.93 0.87
N GLY A 31 -8.70 3.96 1.72
CA GLY A 31 -7.80 3.52 2.80
C GLY A 31 -7.42 2.05 2.60
N GLU A 32 -6.21 1.69 3.02
CA GLU A 32 -5.66 0.36 2.89
C GLU A 32 -4.79 0.00 4.10
N ALA A 33 -5.09 -1.13 4.73
CA ALA A 33 -4.20 -1.82 5.65
C ALA A 33 -3.33 -2.80 4.86
N ARG A 34 -2.04 -2.85 5.18
CA ARG A 34 -1.02 -3.61 4.45
C ARG A 34 -0.23 -4.44 5.45
N LEU A 35 -0.22 -5.75 5.21
CA LEU A 35 0.57 -6.73 5.96
C LEU A 35 1.82 -7.09 5.16
N GLY A 36 2.97 -6.63 5.65
CA GLY A 36 4.27 -6.89 5.07
C GLY A 36 4.73 -8.33 5.27
N LEU A 37 5.03 -9.00 4.16
CA LEU A 37 5.53 -10.37 4.07
C LEU A 37 7.07 -10.40 4.03
N GLY A 38 7.66 -11.41 4.65
CA GLY A 38 9.12 -11.62 4.69
C GLY A 38 9.56 -12.36 5.95
N ARG A 39 10.85 -12.31 6.28
CA ARG A 39 11.38 -12.89 7.54
C ARG A 39 10.80 -12.25 8.80
N ARG A 40 10.23 -11.05 8.69
CA ARG A 40 9.58 -10.30 9.78
C ARG A 40 8.29 -9.71 9.24
N THR A 41 7.24 -9.75 10.04
CA THR A 41 5.97 -9.09 9.74
C THR A 41 6.16 -7.57 9.68
N GLY A 42 5.26 -6.86 9.04
CA GLY A 42 5.22 -5.40 9.08
C GLY A 42 3.79 -4.95 8.90
N LEU A 43 3.42 -3.85 9.54
CA LEU A 43 2.08 -3.28 9.39
C LEU A 43 2.23 -1.91 8.75
N GLU A 44 1.41 -1.60 7.76
CA GLU A 44 1.36 -0.29 7.14
C GLU A 44 -0.11 0.11 6.94
N LEU A 45 -0.46 1.32 7.36
CA LEU A 45 -1.73 1.95 7.04
C LEU A 45 -1.48 3.00 5.97
N MET A 46 -2.28 2.98 4.92
CA MET A 46 -2.15 3.87 3.77
C MET A 46 -3.49 4.55 3.47
N GLY A 47 -3.46 5.85 3.24
CA GLY A 47 -4.56 6.63 2.68
C GLY A 47 -4.16 7.18 1.31
N GLY A 48 -5.06 7.06 0.33
CA GLY A 48 -4.82 7.48 -1.05
C GLY A 48 -5.91 8.42 -1.58
N TYR A 49 -5.50 9.30 -2.48
CA TYR A 49 -6.34 10.22 -3.24
C TYR A 49 -6.17 9.97 -4.74
N ASN A 50 -7.26 9.61 -5.42
CA ASN A 50 -7.28 9.42 -6.87
C ASN A 50 -7.47 10.77 -7.59
N PHE A 51 -6.37 11.36 -8.06
CA PHE A 51 -6.41 12.62 -8.83
C PHE A 51 -6.76 12.40 -10.32
N VAL A 52 -6.61 11.17 -10.82
CA VAL A 52 -7.22 10.72 -12.08
C VAL A 52 -8.09 9.52 -11.78
N ARG A 53 -9.36 9.57 -12.17
CA ARG A 53 -10.32 8.48 -11.95
C ARG A 53 -11.13 8.20 -13.20
N LYS A 54 -10.86 7.07 -13.85
CA LYS A 54 -11.57 6.58 -15.04
C LYS A 54 -12.04 5.15 -14.83
N SER A 55 -12.89 4.66 -15.73
CA SER A 55 -13.35 3.26 -15.75
C SER A 55 -12.18 2.27 -15.74
N ASP A 56 -11.17 2.51 -16.56
CA ASP A 56 -10.09 1.56 -16.84
C ASP A 56 -8.79 1.87 -16.12
N VAL A 57 -8.65 3.09 -15.58
CA VAL A 57 -7.43 3.54 -14.92
C VAL A 57 -7.72 4.55 -13.82
N ASN A 58 -7.07 4.35 -12.67
CA ASN A 58 -6.97 5.37 -11.63
C ASN A 58 -5.49 5.71 -11.42
N VAL A 59 -5.20 6.98 -11.16
CA VAL A 59 -3.86 7.44 -10.76
C VAL A 59 -4.01 8.13 -9.41
N TYR A 60 -3.16 7.74 -8.46
CA TYR A 60 -3.24 8.18 -7.08
C TYR A 60 -1.93 8.66 -6.50
N VAL A 61 -2.06 9.48 -5.46
CA VAL A 61 -1.00 9.81 -4.50
C VAL A 61 -1.54 9.53 -3.11
N GLY A 62 -0.67 9.28 -2.14
CA GLY A 62 -1.10 9.00 -0.78
C GLY A 62 -0.04 9.21 0.27
N ALA A 63 -0.41 8.88 1.49
CA ALA A 63 0.46 8.86 2.65
C ALA A 63 0.30 7.52 3.36
N ALA A 64 1.41 6.98 3.84
CA ALA A 64 1.42 5.73 4.59
C ALA A 64 2.30 5.85 5.83
N LEU A 65 1.83 5.23 6.91
CA LEU A 65 2.55 5.07 8.17
C LEU A 65 2.70 3.58 8.43
N GLY A 66 3.93 3.12 8.60
CA GLY A 66 4.21 1.72 8.85
C GLY A 66 5.10 1.47 10.06
N LEU A 67 5.04 0.24 10.54
CA LEU A 67 5.80 -0.33 11.65
C LEU A 67 6.59 -1.53 11.13
N PHE A 68 7.89 -1.57 11.41
CA PHE A 68 8.72 -2.76 11.23
C PHE A 68 8.60 -3.65 12.47
N ASP A 69 8.23 -4.92 12.29
CA ASP A 69 8.30 -5.87 13.41
C ASP A 69 9.78 -6.15 13.73
N HIS A 70 10.16 -5.99 15.00
CA HIS A 70 11.52 -6.16 15.50
C HIS A 70 11.63 -7.47 16.29
N TYR A 71 12.36 -8.45 15.74
CA TYR A 71 13.08 -9.43 16.57
C TYR A 71 14.54 -8.96 16.69
N HIS A 72 14.81 -8.08 17.66
CA HIS A 72 16.17 -7.74 18.08
C HIS A 72 16.45 -8.39 19.44
N PRO A 73 17.40 -9.36 19.53
CA PRO A 73 17.83 -9.93 20.81
C PRO A 73 18.74 -9.00 21.63
N ARG A 74 18.94 -7.75 21.21
CA ARG A 74 19.72 -6.74 21.94
C ARG A 74 18.83 -5.55 22.23
N ARG A 75 18.51 -5.37 23.51
CA ARG A 75 17.58 -4.37 24.09
C ARG A 75 18.19 -2.97 24.18
N ASP A 76 19.29 -2.71 23.48
CA ASP A 76 20.24 -1.68 23.89
C ASP A 76 20.15 -0.41 23.03
N ARG A 77 19.30 -0.38 22.00
CA ARG A 77 19.07 0.81 21.17
C ARG A 77 17.59 0.98 20.83
N TYR A 78 17.02 2.09 21.28
CA TYR A 78 15.74 2.62 20.81
C TYR A 78 15.92 3.04 19.34
N TYR A 79 15.62 2.16 18.40
CA TYR A 79 15.40 2.57 17.01
C TYR A 79 13.90 2.78 16.83
N ASP A 80 13.52 3.92 16.28
CA ASP A 80 12.13 4.16 15.87
C ASP A 80 11.78 3.16 14.75
N ASP A 81 10.91 2.21 15.11
CA ASP A 81 10.38 1.16 14.23
C ASP A 81 9.38 1.67 13.20
N THR A 82 9.15 2.98 13.18
CA THR A 82 8.15 3.62 12.35
C THR A 82 8.76 4.19 11.08
N TYR A 83 7.98 4.18 10.01
CA TYR A 83 8.36 4.84 8.76
C TYR A 83 7.15 5.53 8.13
N LEU A 84 7.44 6.62 7.43
CA LEU A 84 6.49 7.32 6.59
C LEU A 84 6.80 7.03 5.13
N ALA A 85 5.77 6.88 4.32
CA ALA A 85 5.93 6.76 2.87
C ALA A 85 4.92 7.64 2.15
N ILE A 86 5.27 8.08 0.95
CA ILE A 86 4.39 8.85 0.06
C ILE A 86 4.16 8.04 -1.22
N PRO A 87 3.20 7.10 -1.25
CA PRO A 87 2.95 6.30 -2.43
C PRO A 87 2.32 7.11 -3.56
N PHE A 88 2.80 6.91 -4.77
CA PHE A 88 2.15 7.32 -6.00
C PHE A 88 2.05 6.11 -6.93
N GLY A 89 0.92 5.96 -7.59
CA GLY A 89 0.69 4.75 -8.37
C GLY A 89 -0.44 4.83 -9.36
N VAL A 90 -0.51 3.79 -10.18
CA VAL A 90 -1.51 3.59 -11.22
C VAL A 90 -2.21 2.26 -10.95
N PHE A 91 -3.54 2.26 -10.98
CA PHE A 91 -4.37 1.07 -10.92
C PHE A 91 -5.09 0.86 -12.26
N LEU A 92 -4.69 -0.16 -13.00
CA LEU A 92 -5.18 -0.51 -14.33
C LEU A 92 -6.21 -1.64 -14.24
N LYS A 93 -7.42 -1.43 -14.76
CA LYS A 93 -8.54 -2.39 -14.73
C LYS A 93 -8.90 -2.86 -16.14
N PRO A 94 -8.14 -3.82 -16.74
CA PRO A 94 -8.32 -4.19 -18.14
C PRO A 94 -9.57 -5.04 -18.40
N PHE A 95 -10.15 -5.67 -17.38
CA PHE A 95 -11.28 -6.60 -17.52
C PHE A 95 -12.63 -5.89 -17.53
N ASN A 96 -13.66 -6.48 -18.13
CA ASN A 96 -14.99 -5.84 -18.27
C ASN A 96 -15.70 -5.58 -16.94
N ASP A 97 -15.50 -6.46 -15.95
CA ASP A 97 -16.16 -6.34 -14.64
C ASP A 97 -15.57 -5.23 -13.75
N LYS A 98 -14.39 -4.70 -14.11
CA LYS A 98 -13.64 -3.67 -13.39
C LYS A 98 -13.43 -4.00 -11.90
N LYS A 99 -13.47 -5.28 -11.53
CA LYS A 99 -13.22 -5.74 -10.17
C LYS A 99 -11.75 -6.05 -9.94
N PHE A 100 -11.09 -6.62 -10.94
CA PHE A 100 -9.68 -6.95 -10.91
C PHE A 100 -8.84 -5.91 -11.66
N GLY A 101 -7.65 -5.60 -11.13
CA GLY A 101 -6.68 -4.79 -11.84
C GLY A 101 -5.25 -4.96 -11.36
N PHE A 102 -4.33 -4.37 -12.12
CA PHE A 102 -2.90 -4.33 -11.84
C PHE A 102 -2.51 -3.00 -11.21
N VAL A 103 -1.55 -3.05 -10.30
CA VAL A 103 -1.00 -1.86 -9.62
C VAL A 103 0.45 -1.68 -10.08
N ILE A 104 0.83 -0.44 -10.32
CA ILE A 104 2.22 -0.01 -10.40
C ILE A 104 2.37 1.10 -9.35
N GLU A 105 3.25 0.92 -8.37
CA GLU A 105 3.42 1.85 -7.24
C GLU A 105 4.90 2.16 -7.03
N ALA A 106 5.20 3.42 -6.75
CA ALA A 106 6.46 3.84 -6.20
C ALA A 106 6.24 4.79 -5.02
N ALA A 107 7.17 4.81 -4.07
CA ALA A 107 7.05 5.58 -2.84
C ALA A 107 8.45 5.93 -2.30
N PRO A 108 8.81 7.22 -2.12
CA PRO A 108 9.85 7.56 -1.16
C PRO A 108 9.41 7.12 0.24
N VAL A 109 10.31 6.45 0.95
CA VAL A 109 10.13 5.99 2.33
C VAL A 109 11.16 6.70 3.21
N PHE A 110 10.71 7.20 4.36
CA PHE A 110 11.48 7.93 5.36
C PHE A 110 11.37 7.19 6.69
N TYR A 111 12.50 6.94 7.37
CA TYR A 111 12.52 6.21 8.64
C TYR A 111 13.59 6.77 9.58
N GLY A 112 13.22 7.01 10.84
CA GLY A 112 14.07 7.60 11.86
C GLY A 112 14.75 8.92 11.43
N GLU A 113 15.87 9.25 12.08
CA GLU A 113 16.62 10.49 11.83
C GLU A 113 17.59 10.44 10.63
N TYR A 114 17.80 9.29 9.96
CA TYR A 114 19.01 9.08 9.14
C TYR A 114 18.83 8.39 7.78
N GLY A 115 17.62 8.15 7.27
CA GLY A 115 17.50 7.38 6.02
C GLY A 115 16.25 7.60 5.20
N SER A 116 16.44 7.54 3.88
CA SER A 116 15.37 7.40 2.91
C SER A 116 15.76 6.41 1.82
N TYR A 117 14.75 5.76 1.24
CA TYR A 117 14.93 4.92 0.07
C TYR A 117 13.69 4.98 -0.82
N LEU A 118 13.85 4.63 -2.10
CA LEU A 118 12.74 4.51 -3.03
C LEU A 118 12.25 3.06 -3.04
N ARG A 119 10.97 2.87 -2.69
CA ARG A 119 10.26 1.61 -2.80
C ARG A 119 9.45 1.61 -4.09
N GLY A 120 9.65 0.60 -4.92
CA GLY A 120 8.95 0.48 -6.21
C GLY A 120 8.49 -0.95 -6.43
N GLY A 121 7.35 -1.11 -7.10
CA GLY A 121 6.79 -2.43 -7.32
C GLY A 121 5.56 -2.47 -8.20
N VAL A 122 5.08 -3.69 -8.38
CA VAL A 122 3.86 -4.01 -9.11
C VAL A 122 2.95 -4.84 -8.24
N GLY A 123 1.67 -4.91 -8.56
CA GLY A 123 0.73 -5.68 -7.77
C GLY A 123 -0.56 -5.96 -8.51
N PHE A 124 -1.51 -6.52 -7.77
CA PHE A 124 -2.87 -6.74 -8.24
C PHE A 124 -3.85 -6.53 -7.11
N LYS A 125 -5.05 -6.06 -7.46
CA LYS A 125 -6.16 -5.89 -6.52
C LYS A 125 -7.46 -6.45 -7.09
N TYR A 126 -8.32 -6.90 -6.20
CA TYR A 126 -9.67 -7.35 -6.47
C TYR A 126 -10.66 -6.65 -5.54
N THR A 127 -11.68 -6.00 -6.10
CA THR A 127 -12.73 -5.32 -5.33
C THR A 127 -13.99 -6.18 -5.24
N ILE A 128 -14.35 -6.51 -4.00
CA ILE A 128 -15.55 -7.24 -3.63
C ILE A 128 -16.70 -6.23 -3.50
N ARG A 129 -17.72 -6.38 -4.35
CA ARG A 129 -18.94 -5.56 -4.40
C ARG A 129 -20.16 -6.47 -4.39
#